data_AF-A0A7S2G9Y4-F1
#
_entry.id   AF-A0A7S2G9Y4-F1
#
_cell.length_a   1.000
_cell.length_b   1.000
_cell.length_c   1.000
_cell.angle_alpha   90.00
_cell.angle_beta   90.00
_cell.angle_gamma   90.00
#
_symmetry.space_group_name_H-M   'P 1'
#
loop_
_entity.id
_entity.type
_entity.pdbx_description
1 polymer ?
#
loop_
_entity_poly.entity_id
_entity_poly.type
_entity_poly.pdbx_seq_one_letter_code
_entity_poly.pdbx_strand_id
1 'polypeptide(L)'
;ALQRLRQPKAIDKGQQRQQLYAKETNPNFIRLNAQKALDDLKVRPAGSFFIRPSSKEKTVIMHYVFAKGMIKMVEIQDADYRPRDDRLSNVLKIEVVDHHGRKVDEQYESVQEIEARFLDPMIQNVQDAQAHRKFNAGTEDMVKQELRDALEKNPKSIPYAFHIDSKQ
;
A
#
# COMPACT_ATOMS: atom_id res chain seq x y z
N ALA A 1 6.85 -46.69 -35.83
CA ALA A 1 6.53 -46.32 -34.44
C ALA A 1 6.32 -44.82 -34.36
N LEU A 2 5.06 -44.35 -34.31
CA LEU A 2 4.72 -42.94 -34.17
C LEU A 2 4.77 -42.56 -32.69
N GLN A 3 5.79 -41.81 -32.29
CA GLN A 3 5.87 -41.21 -30.95
C GLN A 3 4.69 -40.25 -30.77
N ARG A 4 3.76 -40.59 -29.87
CA ARG A 4 2.75 -39.67 -29.38
C ARG A 4 3.47 -38.57 -28.61
N LEU A 5 3.59 -37.38 -29.21
CA LEU A 5 4.01 -36.17 -28.52
C LEU A 5 3.06 -35.95 -27.34
N ARG A 6 3.60 -36.03 -26.13
CA ARG A 6 2.87 -35.71 -24.89
C ARG A 6 2.44 -34.25 -25.00
N GLN A 7 1.12 -34.00 -25.02
CA GLN A 7 0.60 -32.65 -24.91
C GLN A 7 1.13 -32.03 -23.61
N PRO A 8 1.56 -30.75 -23.62
CA PRO A 8 2.00 -30.08 -22.41
C PRO A 8 0.83 -30.07 -21.41
N LYS A 9 1.10 -30.52 -20.17
CA LYS A 9 0.12 -30.43 -19.08
C LYS A 9 -0.36 -28.98 -18.97
N ALA A 10 -1.67 -28.79 -18.87
CA ALA A 10 -2.26 -27.48 -18.61
C ALA A 10 -1.56 -26.88 -17.38
N ILE A 11 -0.94 -25.71 -17.56
CA ILE A 11 -0.28 -24.99 -16.48
C ILE A 11 -1.36 -24.70 -15.42
N ASP A 12 -1.10 -25.10 -14.18
CA ASP A 12 -2.00 -24.80 -13.06
C ASP A 12 -2.26 -23.29 -13.03
N LYS A 13 -3.52 -22.86 -12.91
CA LYS A 13 -3.90 -21.44 -12.82
C LYS A 13 -3.15 -20.74 -11.69
N GLY A 14 -2.78 -21.44 -10.62
CA GLY A 14 -1.93 -20.92 -9.56
C GLY A 14 -0.50 -20.62 -10.02
N GLN A 15 0.11 -21.52 -10.82
CA GLN A 15 1.44 -21.33 -11.41
C GLN A 15 1.44 -20.30 -12.54
N GLN A 16 0.36 -20.23 -13.33
CA GLN A 16 0.18 -19.25 -14.40
C GLN A 16 0.00 -17.83 -13.85
N ARG A 17 -0.59 -17.68 -12.65
CA ARG A 17 -0.71 -16.40 -11.94
C ARG A 17 0.60 -15.92 -11.31
N GLN A 18 1.46 -16.84 -10.88
CA GLN A 18 2.83 -16.52 -10.45
C GLN A 18 3.74 -16.07 -11.62
N GLN A 19 3.29 -16.25 -12.86
CA GLN A 19 3.99 -15.81 -14.07
C GLN A 19 3.51 -14.47 -14.62
N LEU A 20 2.45 -13.86 -14.07
CA LEU A 20 2.07 -12.51 -14.49
C LEU A 20 3.16 -11.52 -14.08
N TYR A 21 3.45 -10.60 -14.99
CA TYR A 21 4.49 -9.59 -14.84
C TYR A 21 5.90 -10.20 -14.78
N ALA A 22 6.17 -11.32 -15.44
CA ALA A 22 7.49 -11.96 -15.39
C ALA A 22 8.59 -11.11 -16.03
N LYS A 23 8.25 -10.20 -16.95
CA LYS A 23 9.20 -9.26 -17.58
C LYS A 23 9.33 -7.92 -16.87
N GLU A 24 8.61 -7.68 -15.76
CA GLU A 24 8.69 -6.44 -14.97
C GLU A 24 10.11 -6.19 -14.43
N THR A 25 10.59 -4.96 -14.52
CA THR A 25 11.97 -4.61 -14.14
C THR A 25 12.05 -3.59 -13.02
N ASN A 26 10.91 -3.07 -12.54
CA ASN A 26 10.89 -2.14 -11.43
C ASN A 26 11.56 -2.77 -10.17
N PRO A 27 12.51 -2.08 -9.52
CA PRO A 27 13.25 -2.63 -8.38
C PRO A 27 12.37 -2.90 -7.15
N ASN A 28 11.27 -2.18 -7.01
CA ASN A 28 10.30 -2.37 -5.94
C ASN A 28 9.28 -3.49 -6.27
N PHE A 29 9.39 -4.16 -7.42
CA PHE A 29 8.51 -5.25 -7.79
C PHE A 29 9.01 -6.62 -7.28
N ILE A 30 8.26 -7.23 -6.36
CA ILE A 30 8.59 -8.50 -5.72
C ILE A 30 7.63 -9.59 -6.18
N ARG A 31 8.19 -10.68 -6.71
CA ARG A 31 7.43 -11.82 -7.24
C ARG A 31 7.28 -12.97 -6.25
N LEU A 32 8.32 -13.20 -5.44
CA LEU A 32 8.43 -14.35 -4.56
C LEU A 32 8.53 -13.88 -3.11
N ASN A 33 7.87 -14.62 -2.23
CA ASN A 33 8.03 -14.50 -0.77
C ASN A 33 7.52 -13.17 -0.16
N ALA A 34 6.23 -12.88 -0.39
CA ALA A 34 5.57 -11.68 0.13
C ALA A 34 5.69 -11.51 1.66
N GLN A 35 5.74 -12.62 2.42
CA GLN A 35 5.90 -12.56 3.87
C GLN A 35 7.27 -12.01 4.27
N LYS A 36 8.35 -12.49 3.64
CA LYS A 36 9.69 -11.96 3.88
C LYS A 36 9.77 -10.47 3.52
N ALA A 37 9.20 -10.09 2.38
CA ALA A 37 9.16 -8.69 1.96
C ALA A 37 8.39 -7.80 2.95
N LEU A 38 7.28 -8.30 3.49
CA LEU A 38 6.52 -7.63 4.55
C LEU A 38 7.34 -7.45 5.83
N ASP A 39 8.05 -8.50 6.25
CA ASP A 39 8.88 -8.44 7.46
C ASP A 39 10.06 -7.48 7.30
N ASP A 40 10.72 -7.49 6.14
CA ASP A 40 11.76 -6.52 5.78
C ASP A 40 11.20 -5.08 5.70
N LEU A 41 9.95 -4.91 5.26
CA LEU A 41 9.32 -3.60 5.13
C LEU A 41 9.01 -2.97 6.49
N LYS A 42 8.68 -3.76 7.53
CA LYS A 42 8.32 -3.25 8.88
C LYS A 42 9.42 -2.41 9.53
N VAL A 43 10.68 -2.69 9.20
CA VAL A 43 11.85 -2.02 9.78
C VAL A 43 12.36 -0.85 8.93
N ARG A 44 11.77 -0.62 7.75
CA ARG A 44 12.14 0.45 6.84
C ARG A 44 11.48 1.78 7.22
N PRO A 45 12.03 2.92 6.77
CA PRO A 45 11.43 4.23 7.02
C PRO A 45 10.07 4.39 6.33
N ALA A 46 9.26 5.32 6.84
CA ALA A 46 7.99 5.72 6.22
C ALA A 46 8.19 6.11 4.75
N GLY A 47 7.24 5.73 3.90
CA GLY A 47 7.34 5.88 2.45
C GLY A 47 8.10 4.76 1.74
N SER A 48 8.80 3.88 2.46
CA SER A 48 9.31 2.66 1.83
C SER A 48 8.15 1.78 1.36
N PHE A 49 8.29 1.18 0.17
CA PHE A 49 7.24 0.33 -0.39
C PHE A 49 7.79 -0.81 -1.25
N PHE A 50 6.92 -1.78 -1.54
CA PHE A 50 7.10 -2.73 -2.64
C PHE A 50 5.75 -3.03 -3.30
N ILE A 51 5.79 -3.51 -4.54
CA ILE A 51 4.63 -3.95 -5.31
C ILE A 51 4.78 -5.44 -5.57
N ARG A 52 3.67 -6.17 -5.54
CA ARG A 52 3.64 -7.59 -5.92
C ARG A 52 2.39 -7.94 -6.71
N PRO A 53 2.41 -9.02 -7.51
CA PRO A 53 1.18 -9.54 -8.12
C PRO A 53 0.09 -9.82 -7.08
N SER A 54 -1.15 -9.50 -7.43
CA SER A 54 -2.34 -9.91 -6.69
C SER A 54 -2.82 -11.29 -7.13
N SER A 55 -3.65 -11.93 -6.31
CA SER A 55 -4.41 -13.11 -6.74
C SER A 55 -5.56 -12.73 -7.70
N LYS A 56 -5.96 -11.45 -7.72
CA LYS A 56 -6.93 -10.86 -8.65
C LYS A 56 -6.29 -10.67 -10.03
N GLU A 57 -7.08 -10.85 -11.08
CA GLU A 57 -6.61 -10.68 -12.46
C GLU A 57 -6.23 -9.22 -12.71
N LYS A 58 -5.14 -9.00 -13.48
CA LYS A 58 -4.65 -7.67 -13.87
C LYS A 58 -4.58 -6.68 -12.70
N THR A 59 -4.15 -7.15 -11.54
CA THR A 59 -4.08 -6.35 -10.32
C THR A 59 -2.75 -6.61 -9.64
N VAL A 60 -2.15 -5.57 -9.08
CA VAL A 60 -0.99 -5.65 -8.21
C VAL A 60 -1.32 -5.01 -6.87
N ILE A 61 -0.58 -5.37 -5.82
CA ILE A 61 -0.75 -4.84 -4.47
C ILE A 61 0.53 -4.12 -4.10
N MET A 62 0.39 -2.84 -3.76
CA MET A 62 1.44 -2.06 -3.13
C MET A 62 1.34 -2.18 -1.61
N HIS A 63 2.46 -2.51 -0.98
CA HIS A 63 2.64 -2.48 0.47
C HIS A 63 3.57 -1.32 0.78
N TYR A 64 3.16 -0.39 1.62
CA TYR A 64 3.99 0.76 2.00
C TYR A 64 3.97 1.02 3.50
N VAL A 65 5.06 1.56 4.02
CA VAL A 65 5.18 1.99 5.42
C VAL A 65 4.49 3.35 5.56
N PHE A 66 3.30 3.35 6.17
CA PHE A 66 2.53 4.57 6.43
C PHE A 66 3.13 5.37 7.60
N ALA A 67 3.47 4.66 8.67
CA ALA A 67 4.13 5.19 9.85
C ALA A 67 5.05 4.10 10.42
N LYS A 68 5.91 4.42 11.38
CA LYS A 68 6.89 3.48 11.96
C LYS A 68 6.21 2.16 12.37
N GLY A 69 6.58 1.05 11.72
CA GLY A 69 6.05 -0.29 12.00
C GLY A 69 4.62 -0.54 11.47
N MET A 70 4.01 0.43 10.79
CA MET A 70 2.64 0.34 10.27
C MET A 70 2.66 0.24 8.75
N ILE A 71 2.22 -0.91 8.23
CA ILE A 71 2.16 -1.19 6.80
C ILE A 71 0.72 -1.08 6.33
N LYS A 72 0.52 -0.36 5.23
CA LYS A 72 -0.75 -0.28 4.52
C LYS A 72 -0.64 -0.99 3.18
N MET A 73 -1.78 -1.49 2.72
CA MET A 73 -1.92 -2.16 1.43
C MET A 73 -2.85 -1.35 0.54
N VAL A 74 -2.46 -1.18 -0.71
CA VAL A 74 -3.27 -0.55 -1.75
C VAL A 74 -3.34 -1.47 -2.95
N GLU A 75 -4.55 -1.71 -3.45
CA GLU A 75 -4.75 -2.43 -4.69
C GLU A 75 -4.59 -1.47 -5.87
N ILE A 76 -3.83 -1.90 -6.87
CA ILE A 76 -3.59 -1.16 -8.10
C ILE A 76 -4.10 -2.03 -9.24
N GLN A 77 -5.09 -1.55 -9.97
CA GLN A 77 -5.61 -2.23 -11.16
C GLN A 77 -4.75 -1.84 -12.37
N ASP A 78 -4.22 -2.83 -13.07
CA ASP A 78 -3.52 -2.66 -14.33
C ASP A 78 -4.54 -2.80 -15.49
N ALA A 79 -5.08 -1.67 -15.96
CA ALA A 79 -6.22 -1.66 -16.85
C ALA A 79 -5.89 -2.11 -18.29
N ASP A 80 -4.66 -1.89 -18.76
CA ASP A 80 -4.18 -2.28 -20.11
C ASP A 80 -3.09 -3.37 -20.05
N TYR A 81 -3.13 -4.24 -19.05
CA TYR A 81 -2.21 -5.38 -18.97
C TYR A 81 -2.34 -6.29 -20.21
N ARG A 82 -1.19 -6.58 -20.85
CA ARG A 82 -1.07 -7.47 -22.01
C ARG A 82 -0.13 -8.63 -21.73
N PRO A 83 -0.57 -9.90 -21.85
CA PRO A 83 0.29 -11.07 -21.62
C PRO A 83 1.53 -11.16 -22.53
N ARG A 84 1.52 -10.49 -23.69
CA ARG A 84 2.66 -10.47 -24.61
C ARG A 84 3.81 -9.62 -24.05
N ASP A 85 3.48 -8.50 -23.44
CA ASP A 85 4.43 -7.53 -22.90
C ASP A 85 4.81 -7.90 -21.46
N ASP A 86 3.89 -8.51 -20.71
CA ASP A 86 4.11 -9.16 -19.41
C ASP A 86 4.89 -8.29 -18.40
N ARG A 87 4.54 -7.00 -18.41
CA ARG A 87 5.01 -5.90 -17.56
C ARG A 87 3.80 -5.11 -17.09
N LEU A 88 3.98 -4.25 -16.10
CA LEU A 88 2.98 -3.25 -15.77
C LEU A 88 2.70 -2.39 -17.00
N SER A 89 1.41 -2.16 -17.29
CA SER A 89 1.03 -1.22 -18.34
C SER A 89 1.22 0.23 -17.89
N ASN A 90 1.00 1.17 -18.81
CA ASN A 90 0.96 2.60 -18.54
C ASN A 90 -0.43 3.09 -18.11
N VAL A 91 -1.34 2.20 -17.73
CA VAL A 91 -2.67 2.58 -17.21
C VAL A 91 -2.92 1.83 -15.90
N LEU A 92 -2.35 2.37 -14.84
CA LEU A 92 -2.49 1.89 -13.47
C LEU A 92 -3.56 2.71 -12.76
N LYS A 93 -4.49 2.05 -12.07
CA LYS A 93 -5.60 2.70 -11.37
C LYS A 93 -5.58 2.40 -9.89
N ILE A 94 -5.72 3.44 -9.08
CA ILE A 94 -5.89 3.34 -7.63
C ILE A 94 -7.25 3.95 -7.27
N GLU A 95 -8.08 3.18 -6.57
CA GLU A 95 -9.32 3.71 -5.99
C GLU A 95 -8.95 4.62 -4.81
N VAL A 96 -9.24 5.91 -4.94
CA VAL A 96 -9.04 6.91 -3.89
C VAL A 96 -10.38 7.56 -3.52
N VAL A 97 -10.40 8.26 -2.40
CA VAL A 97 -11.57 9.02 -1.95
C VAL A 97 -11.31 10.50 -2.21
N ASP A 98 -12.17 11.14 -3.01
CA ASP A 98 -12.07 12.57 -3.28
C ASP A 98 -12.48 13.43 -2.06
N HIS A 99 -12.30 14.73 -2.17
CA HIS A 99 -12.67 15.70 -1.11
C HIS A 99 -14.18 15.75 -0.82
N HIS A 100 -15.02 15.13 -1.65
CA HIS A 100 -16.46 14.98 -1.42
C HIS A 100 -16.82 13.60 -0.83
N GLY A 101 -15.84 12.76 -0.48
CA GLY A 101 -16.07 11.43 0.06
C GLY A 101 -16.47 10.40 -0.99
N ARG A 102 -16.29 10.69 -2.28
CA ARG A 102 -16.64 9.78 -3.38
C ARG A 102 -15.43 8.96 -3.79
N LYS A 103 -15.66 7.68 -4.04
CA LYS A 103 -14.64 6.79 -4.62
C LYS A 103 -14.42 7.14 -6.08
N VAL A 104 -13.17 7.40 -6.45
CA VAL A 104 -12.75 7.71 -7.81
C VAL A 104 -11.50 6.92 -8.15
N ASP A 105 -11.40 6.46 -9.40
CA ASP A 105 -10.18 5.83 -9.90
C ASP A 105 -9.21 6.90 -10.38
N GLU A 106 -8.14 7.12 -9.64
CA GLU A 106 -7.02 7.92 -10.14
C GLU A 106 -6.12 7.07 -11.04
N GLN A 107 -5.69 7.66 -12.16
CA GLN A 107 -4.85 7.01 -13.16
C GLN A 107 -3.40 7.47 -13.04
N TYR A 108 -2.50 6.51 -13.22
CA TYR A 108 -1.05 6.66 -13.17
C TYR A 108 -0.43 5.89 -14.34
N GLU A 109 0.64 6.44 -14.89
CA GLU A 109 1.37 5.91 -16.05
C GLU A 109 2.54 5.00 -15.65
N SER A 110 2.99 5.09 -14.39
CA SER A 110 4.11 4.30 -13.90
C SER A 110 4.10 4.17 -12.38
N VAL A 111 4.93 3.26 -11.87
CA VAL A 111 5.17 3.12 -10.42
C VAL A 111 5.84 4.37 -9.84
N GLN A 112 6.73 5.03 -10.60
CA GLN A 112 7.39 6.27 -10.19
C GLN A 112 6.37 7.40 -10.06
N GLU A 113 5.35 7.43 -10.92
CA GLU A 113 4.29 8.41 -10.80
C GLU A 113 3.38 8.12 -9.60
N ILE A 114 3.08 6.85 -9.30
CA ILE A 114 2.37 6.46 -8.07
C ILE A 114 3.16 6.93 -6.85
N GLU A 115 4.48 6.71 -6.83
CA GLU A 115 5.33 7.19 -5.75
C GLU A 115 5.21 8.71 -5.58
N ALA A 116 5.42 9.48 -6.64
CA ALA A 116 5.44 10.94 -6.59
C ALA A 116 4.06 11.59 -6.32
N ARG A 117 2.98 11.05 -6.87
CA ARG A 117 1.64 11.67 -6.82
C ARG A 117 0.71 11.07 -5.77
N PHE A 118 0.94 9.83 -5.35
CA PHE A 118 0.11 9.16 -4.35
C PHE A 118 0.86 8.96 -3.04
N LEU A 119 2.06 8.36 -3.07
CA LEU A 119 2.75 7.96 -1.86
C LEU A 119 3.40 9.15 -1.14
N ASP A 120 4.19 9.96 -1.84
CA ASP A 120 4.91 11.09 -1.24
C ASP A 120 3.97 12.08 -0.55
N PRO A 121 2.83 12.52 -1.16
CA PRO A 121 1.88 13.40 -0.48
C PRO A 121 1.25 12.74 0.76
N MET A 122 0.97 11.45 0.71
CA MET A 122 0.42 10.71 1.85
C MET A 122 1.41 10.67 3.03
N ILE A 123 2.69 10.43 2.74
CA ILE A 123 3.73 10.43 3.78
C ILE A 123 3.95 11.83 4.34
N GLN A 124 3.96 12.86 3.49
CA GLN A 124 4.08 14.25 3.94
C GLN A 124 2.92 14.63 4.88
N ASN A 125 1.68 14.27 4.53
CA ASN A 125 0.52 14.53 5.38
C ASN A 125 0.65 13.87 6.77
N VAL A 126 1.21 12.66 6.84
CA VAL A 126 1.46 11.98 8.12
C VAL A 126 2.54 12.69 8.92
N GLN A 127 3.63 13.09 8.27
CA GLN A 127 4.72 13.82 8.92
C GLN A 127 4.23 15.17 9.47
N ASP A 128 3.43 15.90 8.71
CA ASP A 128 2.84 17.18 9.12
C ASP A 128 1.88 16.98 10.30
N ALA A 129 1.06 15.93 10.25
CA ALA A 129 0.20 15.55 11.36
C ALA A 129 1.03 15.25 12.62
N GLN A 130 2.09 14.43 12.50
CA GLN A 130 2.97 14.07 13.62
C GLN A 130 3.73 15.27 14.21
N ALA A 131 4.08 16.26 13.39
CA ALA A 131 4.74 17.48 13.82
C ALA A 131 3.81 18.49 14.52
N HIS A 132 2.50 18.31 14.41
CA HIS A 132 1.53 19.24 14.97
C HIS A 132 1.49 19.18 16.50
N ARG A 133 1.35 20.34 17.15
CA ARG A 133 1.32 20.47 18.64
C ARG A 133 0.22 19.68 19.37
N LYS A 134 -0.79 19.20 18.64
CA LYS A 134 -1.90 18.39 19.17
C LYS A 134 -1.75 16.90 18.88
N PHE A 135 -0.67 16.52 18.20
CA PHE A 135 -0.33 15.13 18.01
C PHE A 135 0.17 14.53 19.32
N ASN A 136 -0.28 13.32 19.62
CA ASN A 136 0.24 12.52 20.72
C ASN A 136 0.67 11.15 20.19
N ALA A 137 1.91 10.76 20.49
CA ALA A 137 2.51 9.50 20.03
C ALA A 137 2.21 8.30 20.97
N GLY A 138 1.51 8.53 22.08
CA GLY A 138 1.09 7.51 23.03
C GLY A 138 -0.03 6.62 22.49
N THR A 139 -0.38 5.61 23.28
CA THR A 139 -1.50 4.73 22.97
C THR A 139 -2.83 5.45 23.14
N GLU A 140 -3.90 4.90 22.56
CA GLU A 140 -5.27 5.43 22.71
C GLU A 140 -5.63 5.67 24.20
N ASP A 141 -5.24 4.76 25.09
CA ASP A 141 -5.50 4.88 26.54
C ASP A 141 -4.67 6.00 27.20
N MET A 142 -3.41 6.17 26.81
CA MET A 142 -2.57 7.27 27.29
C MET A 142 -3.16 8.62 26.87
N VAL A 143 -3.56 8.74 25.60
CA VAL A 143 -4.19 9.96 25.08
C VAL A 143 -5.48 10.28 25.82
N LYS A 144 -6.33 9.27 26.06
CA LYS A 144 -7.56 9.44 26.84
C LYS A 144 -7.27 9.92 28.27
N GLN A 145 -6.25 9.37 28.92
CA GLN A 145 -5.89 9.78 30.27
C GLN A 145 -5.38 11.23 30.30
N GLU A 146 -4.49 11.61 29.38
CA GLU A 146 -3.99 12.98 29.29
C GLU A 146 -5.10 14.00 29.03
N LEU A 147 -6.10 13.65 28.20
CA LEU A 147 -7.25 14.51 27.94
C LEU A 147 -8.14 14.67 29.19
N ARG A 148 -8.31 13.61 29.99
CA ARG A 148 -9.03 13.68 31.27
C ARG A 148 -8.29 14.57 32.25
N ASP A 149 -6.99 14.38 32.41
CA ASP A 149 -6.14 15.19 33.29
C ASP A 149 -6.15 16.67 32.88
N ALA A 150 -6.16 16.96 31.58
CA ALA A 150 -6.24 18.32 31.05
C ALA A 150 -7.61 18.98 31.33
N LEU A 151 -8.69 18.21 31.22
CA LEU A 151 -10.05 18.68 31.52
C LEU A 151 -10.22 18.94 33.03
N GLU A 152 -9.68 18.08 33.88
CA GLU A 152 -9.69 18.27 35.35
C GLU A 152 -8.91 19.54 35.75
N LYS A 153 -7.75 19.78 35.13
CA LYS A 153 -6.94 21.00 35.37
C LYS A 153 -7.61 22.27 34.88
N ASN A 154 -8.36 22.22 33.78
CA ASN A 154 -9.08 23.37 33.25
C ASN A 154 -10.46 22.99 32.67
N PRO A 155 -11.49 22.92 33.52
CA PRO A 155 -12.84 22.51 33.11
C PRO A 155 -13.52 23.44 32.11
N LYS A 156 -13.02 24.67 31.93
CA LYS A 156 -13.55 25.64 30.95
C LYS A 156 -12.99 25.41 29.54
N SER A 157 -11.98 24.57 29.38
CA SER A 157 -11.39 24.24 28.08
C SER A 157 -11.91 22.89 27.58
N ILE A 158 -11.97 22.73 26.25
CA ILE A 158 -12.25 21.46 25.60
C ILE A 158 -10.92 20.95 25.05
N PRO A 159 -10.16 20.12 25.80
CA PRO A 159 -8.92 19.56 25.30
C PRO A 159 -9.20 18.58 24.16
N TYR A 160 -8.36 18.62 23.14
CA TYR A 160 -8.37 17.66 22.04
C TYR A 160 -6.94 17.36 21.62
N ALA A 161 -6.75 16.14 21.15
CA ALA A 161 -5.52 15.63 20.60
C ALA A 161 -5.87 14.62 19.50
N PHE A 162 -4.91 14.33 18.63
CA PHE A 162 -5.03 13.25 17.67
C PHE A 162 -3.80 12.35 17.77
N HIS A 163 -3.99 11.07 17.50
CA HIS A 163 -2.95 10.06 17.53
C HIS A 163 -3.14 9.13 16.34
N ILE A 164 -2.12 8.32 16.06
CA ILE A 164 -2.22 7.26 15.06
C ILE A 164 -2.84 6.03 15.73
N ASP A 165 -3.91 5.49 15.14
CA ASP A 165 -4.51 4.24 15.58
C ASP A 165 -3.75 3.05 14.98
N SER A 166 -3.14 2.24 15.84
CA SER A 166 -2.38 1.05 15.46
C SER A 166 -3.25 -0.13 15.02
N LYS A 167 -4.58 -0.05 15.17
CA LYS A 167 -5.51 -1.16 14.83
C LYS A 167 -5.93 -1.20 13.36
N GLN A 168 -5.51 -0.25 12.53
CA GLN A 168 -5.97 -0.12 11.14
C GLN A 168 -5.12 -0.83 10.09
#